data_AF-A0A8S7QW67-F1
#
_entry.id   AF-A0A8S7QW67-F1
#
_cell.length_a   1.000
_cell.length_b   1.000
_cell.length_c   1.000
_cell.angle_alpha   90.00
_cell.angle_beta   90.00
_cell.angle_gamma   90.00
#
_symmetry.space_group_name_H-M   'P 1'
#
loop_
_entity.id
_entity.type
_entity.pdbx_description
1 polymer ?
#
loop_
_entity_poly.entity_id
_entity_poly.type
_entity_poly.pdbx_seq_one_letter_code
_entity_poly.pdbx_strand_id
1 'polypeptide(L)' 'MNKLQREAVIRTALELLNDVGMEGLTTRRLAERLGVQQPALYWHFKNKRALLDALAEAMLTINHTHSTPRDDDDWRSF' A
#
# COMPACT_ATOMS: atom_id res chain seq x y z
N MET A 1 19.66 -0.49 14.60
CA MET A 1 18.84 -0.89 13.44
C MET A 1 17.47 -0.24 13.61
N ASN A 2 17.16 0.84 12.89
CA ASN A 2 15.84 1.47 13.01
C ASN A 2 14.80 0.49 12.44
N LYS A 3 13.77 0.16 13.23
CA LYS A 3 12.77 -0.84 12.85
C LYS A 3 11.96 -0.30 11.67
N LEU A 4 11.95 -1.05 10.57
CA LEU A 4 11.11 -0.73 9.42
C LEU A 4 9.64 -0.74 9.85
N GLN A 5 8.95 0.39 9.65
CA GLN A 5 7.53 0.53 10.00
C GLN A 5 6.67 0.17 8.81
N ARG A 6 5.59 -0.58 9.04
CA ARG A 6 4.73 -1.10 7.95
C ARG A 6 4.14 0.04 7.13
N GLU A 7 3.73 1.12 7.79
CA GLU A 7 3.13 2.32 7.19
C GLU A 7 4.12 3.04 6.27
N ALA A 8 5.40 3.09 6.63
CA ALA A 8 6.45 3.68 5.80
C ALA A 8 6.69 2.86 4.52
N VAL A 9 6.64 1.53 4.64
CA VAL A 9 6.75 0.62 3.48
C VAL A 9 5.57 0.82 2.54
N ILE A 10 4.34 0.87 3.06
CA ILE A 10 3.12 1.06 2.26
C ILE A 10 3.19 2.39 1.51
N ARG A 11 3.53 3.49 2.18
CA ARG A 11 3.65 4.80 1.55
C ARG A 11 4.68 4.81 0.42
N THR A 12 5.86 4.28 0.68
CA THR A 12 6.94 4.19 -0.33
C THR A 12 6.53 3.29 -1.50
N ALA A 13 5.75 2.25 -1.24
CA ALA A 13 5.23 1.37 -2.27
C ALA A 13 4.15 2.04 -3.13
N LEU A 14 3.29 2.89 -2.54
CA LEU A 14 2.33 3.72 -3.29
C LEU A 14 3.04 4.73 -4.19
N GLU A 15 4.07 5.39 -3.68
CA GLU A 15 4.92 6.30 -4.48
C GLU A 15 5.60 5.55 -5.64
N LEU A 16 6.19 4.39 -5.34
CA LEU A 16 6.80 3.55 -6.37
C LEU A 16 5.76 3.08 -7.39
N LEU A 17 4.56 2.71 -6.96
CA LEU A 17 3.48 2.34 -7.86
C LEU A 17 3.10 3.48 -8.82
N ASN A 18 3.04 4.72 -8.32
CA ASN A 18 2.78 5.89 -9.17
C ASN A 18 3.89 6.12 -10.19
N ASP A 19 5.15 5.88 -9.81
CA ASP A 19 6.30 6.13 -10.68
C ASP A 19 6.48 5.07 -11.77
N VAL A 20 6.23 3.79 -11.46
CA VAL A 20 6.59 2.67 -12.36
C VAL A 20 5.43 1.76 -12.76
N GLY A 21 4.22 2.03 -12.26
CA GLY A 21 3.03 1.22 -12.51
C GLY A 21 3.09 -0.18 -11.87
N MET A 22 1.99 -0.93 -12.04
CA MET A 22 1.79 -2.25 -11.43
C MET A 22 2.85 -3.28 -11.84
N GLU A 23 3.25 -3.29 -13.12
CA GLU A 23 4.26 -4.22 -13.62
C GLU A 23 5.64 -3.91 -13.03
N GLY A 24 5.99 -2.61 -12.95
CA GLY A 24 7.26 -2.15 -12.41
C GLY A 24 7.38 -2.30 -10.89
N LEU A 25 6.27 -2.40 -10.15
CA LEU A 25 6.26 -2.60 -8.71
C LEU A 25 6.76 -4.02 -8.37
N THR A 26 7.92 -4.10 -7.72
CA THR A 26 8.52 -5.36 -7.22
C THR A 26 9.04 -5.17 -5.81
N THR A 27 9.08 -6.26 -5.03
CA THR A 27 9.66 -6.25 -3.67
C THR A 27 11.14 -5.87 -3.66
N ARG A 28 11.88 -6.21 -4.72
CA ARG A 28 13.28 -5.81 -4.90
C ARG A 28 13.43 -4.29 -5.04
N ARG A 29 12.71 -3.69 -6.00
CA ARG A 29 12.77 -2.23 -6.22
C ARG A 29 12.26 -1.45 -5.01
N LEU A 30 11.28 -2.00 -4.29
CA LEU A 30 10.80 -1.41 -3.04
C LEU A 30 11.87 -1.44 -1.95
N ALA A 31 12.58 -2.57 -1.76
CA ALA A 31 13.68 -2.66 -0.82
C ALA A 31 14.83 -1.70 -1.17
N GLU A 32 15.17 -1.59 -2.45
CA GLU A 32 16.15 -0.62 -2.98
C GLU A 32 15.74 0.83 -2.65
N ARG A 33 14.48 1.21 -2.93
CA ARG A 33 13.96 2.56 -2.63
C ARG A 33 13.95 2.88 -1.13
N LEU A 34 13.70 1.88 -0.29
CA LEU A 34 13.73 2.00 1.17
C LEU A 34 15.15 2.00 1.76
N GLY A 35 16.19 1.69 0.96
CA GLY A 35 17.56 1.56 1.44
C GLY A 35 17.76 0.36 2.37
N VAL A 36 16.95 -0.70 2.25
CA VAL A 36 17.00 -1.89 3.10
C VAL A 36 17.25 -3.15 2.30
N GLN A 37 17.71 -4.20 2.98
CA GLN A 37 17.87 -5.52 2.38
C GLN A 37 16.51 -6.22 2.24
N GLN A 38 16.32 -7.00 1.17
CA GLN A 38 15.06 -7.74 0.92
C GLN A 38 14.52 -8.55 2.12
N PRO A 39 15.37 -9.24 2.93
CA PRO A 39 14.88 -9.98 4.10
C PRO A 39 14.13 -9.11 5.11
N ALA A 40 14.49 -7.82 5.24
CA ALA A 40 13.77 -6.88 6.11
C ALA A 40 12.32 -6.68 5.63
N LEU A 41 12.10 -6.66 4.30
CA LEU A 41 10.79 -6.49 3.69
C LEU A 41 9.91 -7.74 3.85
N TYR A 42 10.50 -8.94 3.87
CA TYR A 42 9.78 -10.22 4.01
C TYR A 42 9.10 -10.40 5.37
N TRP A 43 9.51 -9.64 6.39
CA TRP A 43 8.80 -9.55 7.66
C TRP A 43 7.43 -8.88 7.54
N HIS A 44 7.26 -7.99 6.56
CA HIS A 44 6.01 -7.27 6.32
C HIS A 44 5.20 -7.90 5.19
N PHE A 45 5.85 -8.28 4.08
CA PHE A 45 5.17 -8.76 2.88
C PHE A 45 5.88 -9.99 2.31
N LYS A 46 5.20 -11.13 2.34
CA LYS A 46 5.75 -12.42 1.89
C LYS A 46 5.95 -12.50 0.38
N ASN A 47 5.17 -11.74 -0.39
CA ASN A 47 5.24 -11.74 -1.85
C ASN A 47 4.60 -10.47 -2.42
N LYS A 48 4.68 -10.30 -3.74
CA LYS A 48 4.06 -9.16 -4.45
C LYS A 48 2.55 -9.10 -4.23
N ARG A 49 1.86 -10.24 -4.16
CA ARG A 49 0.41 -10.28 -3.95
C ARG A 49 0.01 -9.68 -2.60
N ALA A 50 0.66 -10.09 -1.53
CA ALA A 50 0.42 -9.56 -0.18
C ALA A 50 0.71 -8.06 -0.08
N LEU A 51 1.72 -7.56 -0.81
CA LEU A 51 1.98 -6.12 -0.92
C LEU A 51 0.81 -5.42 -1.63
N LEU A 52 0.35 -5.95 -2.76
CA LEU A 52 -0.77 -5.38 -3.52
C LEU A 52 -2.08 -5.35 -2.70
N ASP A 53 -2.37 -6.41 -1.95
CA ASP A 53 -3.55 -6.45 -1.08
C ASP A 53 -3.50 -5.33 -0.02
N ALA A 54 -2.34 -5.11 0.60
CA ALA A 54 -2.15 -4.02 1.56
C ALA A 54 -2.20 -2.62 0.93
N LEU A 55 -1.76 -2.47 -0.32
CA LEU A 55 -1.89 -1.20 -1.04
C LEU A 55 -3.35 -0.90 -1.38
N ALA A 56 -4.12 -1.91 -1.81
CA ALA A 56 -5.55 -1.76 -2.06
C ALA A 56 -6.30 -1.32 -0.80
N GLU A 57 -6.02 -1.96 0.34
CA GLU A 57 -6.55 -1.55 1.64
C GLU A 57 -6.20 -0.10 1.96
N ALA A 58 -4.92 0.27 1.86
CA ALA A 58 -4.46 1.61 2.17
C ALA A 58 -5.09 2.69 1.27
N MET A 59 -5.25 2.42 -0.03
CA MET A 59 -5.90 3.36 -0.96
C MET A 59 -7.34 3.66 -0.57
N LEU A 60 -8.10 2.63 -0.19
CA LEU A 60 -9.46 2.81 0.31
C LEU A 60 -9.45 3.59 1.62
N THR A 61 -8.61 3.22 2.58
CA THR A 61 -8.52 3.93 3.86
C THR A 61 -8.19 5.42 3.69
N ILE A 62 -7.32 5.77 2.75
CA ILE A 62 -6.86 7.16 2.57
C ILE A 62 -7.89 8.01 1.81
N ASN A 63 -8.46 7.48 0.74
CA ASN A 63 -9.23 8.28 -0.23
C ASN A 63 -10.73 7.98 -0.26
N HIS A 64 -11.17 6.83 0.25
CA HIS A 64 -12.57 6.43 0.20
C HIS A 64 -13.33 6.95 1.43
N THR A 65 -13.64 8.25 1.41
CA THR A 65 -14.24 8.98 2.54
C THR A 65 -15.76 8.82 2.67
N HIS A 66 -16.42 8.22 1.69
CA HIS A 66 -17.85 7.93 1.72
C HIS A 66 -18.07 6.43 1.54
N SER A 67 -17.73 5.67 2.59
CA SER A 67 -17.76 4.21 2.60
C SER A 67 -19.03 3.62 3.22
N THR A 68 -19.85 4.45 3.84
CA THR A 68 -21.15 4.11 4.42
C THR A 68 -22.15 5.21 4.11
N PRO A 69 -23.44 4.89 3.91
CA PRO A 69 -24.47 5.90 3.73
C PRO A 69 -24.52 6.84 4.92
N ARG A 70 -24.82 8.12 4.67
CA ARG A 70 -25.21 9.06 5.72
C ARG A 70 -26.68 8.84 6.08
N ASP A 71 -27.09 9.36 7.23
CA ASP A 71 -28.45 9.21 7.76
C ASP A 71 -29.53 9.73 6.78
N ASP A 72 -29.17 10.67 5.91
CA ASP A 72 -30.04 11.32 4.93
C ASP A 72 -29.89 10.82 3.48
N ASP A 73 -29.01 9.85 3.22
CA ASP A 73 -28.82 9.32 1.87
C ASP A 73 -29.94 8.34 1.46
N ASP A 74 -30.47 8.50 0.24
CA ASP A 74 -31.24 7.43 -0.44
C ASP A 74 -30.29 6.35 -0.97
N TRP A 75 -30.75 5.10 -1.06
CA TRP A 75 -29.93 3.99 -1.55
C TRP A 75 -29.43 4.18 -2.99
N ARG A 76 -30.09 5.03 -3.78
CA ARG A 76 -29.64 5.39 -5.14
C ARG A 76 -28.59 6.50 -5.16
N SER A 77 -28.49 7.26 -4.08
CA SER A 77 -27.58 8.40 -3.93
C SER A 77 -26.30 8.06 -3.18
N PHE A 78 -26.31 6.93 -2.46
CA PHE A 78 -25.12 6.25 -1.96
C PHE A 78 -24.53 5.30 -3.01
#